data_AF-A0A3N0HZZ5-F1
#
_entry.id   AF-A0A3N0HZZ5-F1
#
_cell.length_a   1.000
_cell.length_b   1.000
_cell.length_c   1.000
_cell.angle_alpha   90.00
_cell.angle_beta   90.00
_cell.angle_gamma   90.00
#
_symmetry.space_group_name_H-M   'P 1'
#
loop_
_entity.id
_entity.type
_entity.pdbx_description
1 polymer ?
#
loop_
_entity_poly.entity_id
_entity_poly.type
_entity_poly.pdbx_seq_one_letter_code
_entity_poly.pdbx_strand_id
1 'polypeptide(L)'
;MKIQIYESIQETSNDERCSIEYLCQLAGISRTSYYKWIHRKSSRVDIEDAEILPRIQAIADENNSLFGYQNMTYALNNNSDTKYNRWQSMA
;
A
#
# COMPACT_ATOMS: atom_id res chain seq x y z
N MET A 1 -0.56 -5.93 8.41
CA MET A 1 -1.30 -6.17 9.68
C MET A 1 -1.81 -4.88 10.35
N LYS A 2 -0.99 -3.84 10.58
CA LYS A 2 -1.48 -2.59 11.22
C LYS A 2 -2.44 -1.74 10.37
N ILE A 3 -2.30 -1.73 9.04
CA ILE A 3 -3.16 -0.94 8.14
C ILE A 3 -4.62 -1.42 8.21
N GLN A 4 -4.83 -2.74 8.17
CA GLN A 4 -6.15 -3.38 8.22
C GLN A 4 -6.95 -3.03 9.48
N ILE A 5 -6.28 -2.85 10.64
CA ILE A 5 -6.95 -2.47 11.89
C ILE A 5 -7.60 -1.08 11.77
N TYR A 6 -6.91 -0.12 11.20
CA TYR A 6 -7.44 1.24 11.06
C TYR A 6 -8.55 1.32 10.01
N GLU A 7 -8.41 0.56 8.91
CA GLU A 7 -9.43 0.44 7.87
C GLU A 7 -10.73 -0.15 8.45
N SER A 8 -10.64 -1.25 9.20
CA SER A 8 -11.82 -1.84 9.86
C SER A 8 -12.49 -0.88 10.84
N ILE A 9 -11.72 -0.12 11.64
CA ILE A 9 -12.29 0.90 12.54
C ILE A 9 -13.04 1.97 11.75
N GLN A 10 -12.50 2.41 10.62
CA GLN A 10 -13.11 3.43 9.77
C GLN A 10 -14.42 2.91 9.15
N GLU A 11 -14.41 1.70 8.58
CA GLU A 11 -15.58 1.04 7.99
C GLU A 11 -16.70 0.86 9.04
N THR A 12 -16.37 0.24 10.18
CA THR A 12 -17.35 0.00 11.26
C THR A 12 -17.91 1.31 11.83
N SER A 13 -17.11 2.38 11.91
CA SER A 13 -17.60 3.68 12.38
C SER A 13 -18.56 4.38 11.43
N ASN A 14 -18.51 4.05 10.14
CA ASN A 14 -19.40 4.61 9.12
C ASN A 14 -20.71 3.82 9.03
N ASP A 15 -20.65 2.49 9.16
CA ASP A 15 -21.81 1.59 9.04
C ASP A 15 -22.57 1.43 10.35
N GLU A 16 -21.87 1.35 11.47
CA GLU A 16 -22.43 1.27 12.81
C GLU A 16 -22.22 2.61 13.52
N ARG A 17 -23.22 3.12 14.27
CA ARG A 17 -23.08 4.35 15.09
C ARG A 17 -22.23 4.10 16.35
N CYS A 18 -21.14 3.35 16.21
CA CYS A 18 -20.18 3.08 17.26
C CYS A 18 -19.20 4.25 17.39
N SER A 19 -18.85 4.60 18.63
CA SER A 19 -17.87 5.65 18.85
C SER A 19 -16.47 5.15 18.44
N ILE A 20 -15.70 6.01 17.77
CA ILE A 20 -14.29 5.75 17.42
C ILE A 20 -13.47 5.36 18.65
N GLU A 21 -13.81 5.92 19.81
CA GLU A 21 -13.15 5.62 21.08
C GLU A 21 -13.35 4.17 21.50
N TYR A 22 -14.59 3.67 21.42
CA TYR A 22 -14.90 2.28 21.70
C TYR A 22 -14.20 1.32 20.73
N LEU A 23 -14.19 1.64 19.44
CA LEU A 23 -13.53 0.83 18.42
C LEU A 23 -12.00 0.79 18.60
N CYS A 24 -11.39 1.93 18.95
CA CYS A 24 -9.96 1.98 19.27
C CYS A 24 -9.63 1.14 20.51
N GLN A 25 -10.46 1.20 21.54
CA GLN A 25 -10.31 0.40 22.75
C GLN A 25 -10.43 -1.10 22.44
N LEU A 26 -11.43 -1.50 21.65
CA LEU A 26 -11.65 -2.88 21.23
C LEU A 26 -10.46 -3.42 20.42
N ALA A 27 -9.91 -2.60 19.52
CA ALA A 27 -8.76 -2.95 18.69
C ALA A 27 -7.41 -2.88 19.45
N GLY A 28 -7.39 -2.43 20.70
CA GLY A 28 -6.17 -2.32 21.51
C GLY A 28 -5.19 -1.25 21.00
N ILE A 29 -5.68 -0.19 20.35
CA ILE A 29 -4.87 0.92 19.85
C ILE A 29 -5.23 2.24 20.55
N SER A 30 -4.31 3.20 20.53
CA SER A 30 -4.63 4.55 21.01
C SER A 30 -5.47 5.32 19.99
N ARG A 31 -6.44 6.09 20.48
CA ARG A 31 -7.24 7.03 19.66
C ARG A 31 -6.36 8.02 18.89
N THR A 32 -5.24 8.43 19.48
CA THR A 32 -4.23 9.28 18.82
C THR A 32 -3.59 8.59 17.61
N SER A 33 -3.31 7.29 17.70
CA SER A 33 -2.74 6.53 16.58
C SER A 33 -3.71 6.46 15.40
N TYR A 34 -5.00 6.23 15.67
CA TYR A 34 -6.05 6.28 14.66
C TYR A 34 -6.12 7.64 13.97
N TYR A 35 -6.20 8.74 14.73
CA TYR A 35 -6.26 10.06 14.12
C TYR A 35 -4.99 10.45 13.35
N LYS A 36 -3.82 10.02 13.81
CA LYS A 36 -2.58 10.16 13.04
C LYS A 36 -2.64 9.41 11.71
N TRP A 37 -3.25 8.22 11.70
CA TRP A 37 -3.38 7.40 10.50
C TRP A 37 -4.36 8.01 9.50
N ILE A 38 -5.52 8.52 9.94
CA ILE A 38 -6.51 9.12 9.01
C ILE A 38 -6.03 10.46 8.43
N HIS A 39 -5.24 11.23 9.20
CA HIS A 39 -4.70 12.52 8.76
C HIS A 39 -3.27 12.44 8.24
N ARG A 40 -2.75 11.22 8.00
CA ARG A 40 -1.40 11.08 7.46
C ARG A 40 -1.34 11.69 6.07
N LYS A 41 -0.30 12.48 5.82
CA LYS A 41 0.03 12.90 4.46
C LYS A 41 0.79 11.76 3.80
N SER A 42 0.43 11.45 2.56
CA SER A 42 1.19 10.50 1.75
C SER A 42 2.65 10.94 1.68
N SER A 43 3.57 10.05 2.02
CA SER A 43 4.99 10.28 1.83
C SER A 43 5.34 10.23 0.35
N ARG A 44 6.54 10.67 -0.02
CA ARG A 44 7.05 10.54 -1.39
C ARG A 44 7.03 9.07 -1.85
N VAL A 45 7.35 8.14 -0.94
CA VAL A 45 7.34 6.70 -1.23
C VAL A 45 5.92 6.20 -1.46
N ASP A 46 4.95 6.62 -0.63
CA ASP A 46 3.55 6.20 -0.81
C ASP A 46 2.97 6.69 -2.15
N ILE A 47 3.38 7.89 -2.59
CA ILE A 47 2.98 8.44 -3.89
C ILE A 47 3.59 7.62 -5.03
N GLU A 48 4.90 7.35 -4.95
CA GLU A 48 5.62 6.55 -5.93
C GLU A 48 5.06 5.12 -6.01
N ASP A 49 4.79 4.48 -4.87
CA ASP A 49 4.17 3.16 -4.79
C ASP A 49 2.78 3.16 -5.46
N ALA A 50 1.95 4.18 -5.20
CA ALA A 50 0.64 4.31 -5.82
C ALA A 50 0.72 4.50 -7.35
N GLU A 51 1.74 5.18 -7.86
CA GLU A 51 1.98 5.35 -9.30
C GLU A 51 2.51 4.06 -9.97
N ILE A 52 3.30 3.26 -9.25
CA ILE A 52 3.92 2.03 -9.77
C ILE A 52 2.96 0.84 -9.73
N LEU A 53 2.12 0.76 -8.70
CA LEU A 53 1.15 -0.32 -8.49
C LEU A 53 0.36 -0.70 -9.77
N PRO A 54 -0.29 0.25 -10.50
CA PRO A 54 -1.03 -0.10 -11.70
C PRO A 54 -0.14 -0.68 -12.82
N ARG A 55 1.14 -0.28 -12.89
CA ARG A 55 2.09 -0.82 -13.88
C ARG A 55 2.48 -2.25 -13.54
N ILE A 56 2.71 -2.54 -12.27
CA ILE A 56 2.98 -3.90 -11.79
C ILE A 56 1.77 -4.81 -12.09
N GLN A 57 0.55 -4.32 -11.83
CA GLN A 57 -0.67 -5.07 -12.11
C GLN A 57 -0.83 -5.36 -13.62
N ALA A 58 -0.63 -4.37 -14.48
CA ALA A 58 -0.70 -4.56 -15.94
C ALA A 58 0.30 -5.63 -16.43
N ILE A 59 1.55 -5.57 -15.97
CA ILE A 59 2.56 -6.57 -16.33
C ILE A 59 2.12 -7.96 -15.86
N ALA A 60 1.62 -8.07 -14.63
CA ALA A 60 1.12 -9.34 -14.08
C ALA A 60 -0.04 -9.89 -14.91
N ASP A 61 -1.01 -9.06 -15.29
CA ASP A 61 -2.16 -9.46 -16.09
C ASP A 61 -1.71 -9.92 -17.49
N GLU A 62 -0.81 -9.19 -18.15
CA GLU A 62 -0.25 -9.53 -19.45
C GLU A 62 0.51 -10.87 -19.46
N ASN A 63 1.14 -11.23 -18.34
CA ASN A 63 1.91 -12.47 -18.21
C ASN A 63 1.19 -13.58 -17.45
N ASN A 64 -0.09 -13.41 -17.08
CA ASN A 64 -0.85 -14.34 -16.24
C ASN A 64 -0.18 -14.62 -14.88
N SER A 65 0.45 -13.62 -14.28
CA SER A 65 1.16 -13.68 -13.00
C SER A 65 2.29 -14.73 -12.93
N LEU A 66 2.87 -15.10 -14.09
CA LEU A 66 4.01 -16.01 -14.20
C LEU A 66 5.34 -15.36 -13.79
N PHE A 67 5.44 -14.03 -13.87
CA PHE A 67 6.70 -13.36 -13.58
C PHE A 67 6.97 -13.32 -12.08
N GLY A 68 8.11 -13.91 -11.69
CA GLY A 68 8.72 -13.66 -10.38
C GLY A 68 9.33 -12.26 -10.28
N TYR A 69 9.84 -11.92 -9.10
CA TYR A 69 10.37 -10.59 -8.77
C TYR A 69 11.37 -10.02 -9.79
N GLN A 70 12.32 -10.82 -10.27
CA GLN A 70 13.34 -10.37 -11.22
C GLN A 70 12.73 -9.97 -12.58
N ASN A 71 11.89 -10.84 -13.14
CA ASN A 71 11.24 -10.58 -14.43
C ASN A 71 10.25 -9.42 -14.33
N MET A 72 9.55 -9.30 -13.21
CA MET A 72 8.69 -8.16 -12.92
C MET A 72 9.49 -6.84 -12.88
N THR A 73 10.62 -6.83 -12.18
CA THR A 73 11.52 -5.67 -12.10
C THR A 73 12.08 -5.30 -13.47
N TYR A 74 12.50 -6.29 -14.27
CA TYR A 74 13.00 -6.07 -15.62
C TYR A 74 11.93 -5.47 -16.54
N ALA A 75 10.74 -6.05 -16.55
CA ALA A 75 9.60 -5.56 -17.34
C ALA A 75 9.20 -4.13 -16.91
N LEU A 76 9.16 -3.86 -15.61
CA LEU A 76 8.85 -2.53 -15.08
C LEU A 76 9.89 -1.49 -15.49
N ASN A 77 11.18 -1.85 -15.41
CA ASN A 77 12.29 -0.97 -15.78
C ASN A 77 12.44 -0.77 -17.30
N ASN A 78 11.97 -1.71 -18.13
CA ASN A 78 12.02 -1.56 -19.59
C ASN A 78 10.95 -0.59 -20.10
N ASN A 79 9.79 -0.54 -19.41
CA ASN A 79 8.66 0.32 -19.75
C ASN A 79 8.72 1.70 -19.06
N SER A 80 9.84 2.05 -18.40
CA SER A 80 9.98 3.32 -17.70
C SER A 80 11.41 3.87 -17.71
N ASP A 81 11.51 5.21 -17.69
CA ASP A 81 12.78 5.92 -17.54
C ASP A 81 13.38 5.75 -16.14
N THR A 82 12.52 5.51 -15.15
CA THR A 82 12.92 5.24 -13.76
C THR A 82 13.41 3.79 -13.63
N LYS A 83 14.58 3.59 -13.03
CA LYS A 83 15.12 2.25 -12.74
C LYS A 83 14.92 1.88 -11.28
N TYR A 84 13.96 1.00 -11.04
CA TYR A 84 13.69 0.37 -9.75
C TYR A 84 14.71 -0.73 -9.47
N ASN A 85 15.16 -0.85 -8.21
CA ASN A 85 16.12 -1.86 -7.76
C ASN A 85 17.46 -1.88 -8.56
N ARG A 86 18.12 -0.71 -8.60
CA ARG A 86 19.36 -0.42 -9.37
C ARG A 86 20.53 -1.41 -9.17
N TRP A 87 20.54 -2.20 -8.11
CA TRP A 87 21.60 -3.16 -7.76
C TRP A 87 21.75 -4.35 -8.71
N GLN A 88 20.73 -4.64 -9.54
CA GLN A 88 20.77 -5.77 -10.49
C GLN A 88 21.18 -5.41 -11.91
N SER A 89 21.40 -4.14 -12.24
CA SER A 89 21.85 -3.70 -13.59
C SER A 89 23.37 -3.60 -13.76
N MET A 90 24.15 -4.02 -12.75
CA MET A 90 25.63 -3.98 -12.76
C MET A 90 26.28 -5.38 -12.75
N ALA A 91 25.57 -6.40 -13.22
CA ALA A 91 26.12 -7.75 -13.42
C ALA A 91 26.21 -8.06 -14.92
#